data_AF-A0A965L850-F1
#
_entry.id   AF-A0A965L850-F1
#
_cell.length_a   1.000
_cell.length_b   1.000
_cell.length_c   1.000
_cell.angle_alpha   90.00
_cell.angle_beta   90.00
_cell.angle_gamma   90.00
#
_symmetry.space_group_name_H-M   'P 1'
#
loop_
_entity.id
_entity.type
_entity.pdbx_description
1 polymer ?
#
loop_
_entity_poly.entity_id
_entity_poly.type
_entity_poly.pdbx_seq_one_letter_code
_entity_poly.pdbx_strand_id
1 'polypeptide(L)'
;MKASDSYRIKLGACAALAVMTLTSGAALAIGVGAPATPLPVLGGLGVGAEARADLAAASPETSAADALAADRAAIRAAPMSSAAWLRIAYIKSRDGRPLDAEALDAIERSYSVAPFGADVTGWRLTFLYDHWGQLTPEIRAEATQEHTTLITFQQPVWNIDSINDPAGRMAATFTHAHALTLQAKNLAKKQ
;
A
#
# COMPACT_ATOMS: atom_id res chain seq x y z
N MET A 1 -57.39 -14.08 -2.87
CA MET A 1 -56.02 -14.52 -3.22
C MET A 1 -55.73 -15.79 -2.43
N LYS A 2 -55.46 -16.92 -3.10
CA LYS A 2 -55.31 -18.22 -2.41
C LYS A 2 -53.91 -18.29 -1.77
N ALA A 3 -53.80 -18.90 -0.59
CA ALA A 3 -52.53 -19.00 0.15
C ALA A 3 -51.39 -19.67 -0.66
N SER A 4 -51.74 -20.48 -1.67
CA SER A 4 -50.81 -21.09 -2.63
C SER A 4 -50.09 -20.09 -3.52
N ASP A 5 -50.70 -18.94 -3.83
CA ASP A 5 -50.15 -17.98 -4.79
C ASP A 5 -49.07 -17.11 -4.13
N SER A 6 -49.26 -16.75 -2.86
CA SER A 6 -48.27 -16.05 -2.05
C SER A 6 -47.00 -16.87 -1.81
N TYR A 7 -47.10 -18.20 -1.75
CA TYR A 7 -45.93 -19.08 -1.54
C TYR A 7 -45.06 -19.17 -2.81
N ARG A 8 -45.68 -19.25 -3.99
CA ARG A 8 -44.97 -19.34 -5.28
C ARG A 8 -44.23 -18.05 -5.63
N ILE A 9 -44.81 -16.89 -5.30
CA ILE A 9 -44.17 -15.57 -5.51
C ILE A 9 -42.95 -15.40 -4.59
N LYS A 10 -43.06 -15.80 -3.31
CA LYS A 10 -41.93 -15.71 -2.35
C LYS A 10 -40.79 -16.66 -2.72
N LEU A 11 -41.10 -17.87 -3.17
CA LEU A 11 -40.09 -18.85 -3.61
C LEU A 11 -39.34 -18.37 -4.87
N GLY A 12 -40.05 -17.75 -5.83
CA GLY A 12 -39.44 -17.14 -7.01
C GLY A 12 -38.54 -15.95 -6.68
N ALA A 13 -38.95 -15.09 -5.74
CA ALA A 13 -38.16 -13.96 -5.30
C ALA A 13 -36.86 -14.38 -4.58
N CYS A 14 -36.91 -15.40 -3.72
CA CYS A 14 -35.72 -15.93 -3.05
C CYS A 14 -34.75 -16.60 -4.04
N ALA A 15 -35.26 -17.34 -5.03
CA ALA A 15 -34.43 -17.96 -6.06
C ALA A 15 -33.75 -16.90 -6.95
N ALA A 16 -34.46 -15.84 -7.33
CA ALA A 16 -33.89 -14.73 -8.10
C ALA A 16 -32.81 -13.98 -7.31
N LEU A 17 -33.03 -13.74 -6.01
CA LEU A 17 -32.04 -13.13 -5.14
C LEU A 17 -30.79 -14.01 -5.00
N ALA A 18 -30.96 -15.32 -4.77
CA ALA A 18 -29.83 -16.25 -4.65
C ALA A 18 -28.98 -16.30 -5.93
N VAL A 19 -29.62 -16.29 -7.10
CA VAL A 19 -28.91 -16.24 -8.39
C VAL A 19 -28.17 -14.92 -8.58
N MET A 20 -28.77 -13.76 -8.21
CA MET A 20 -28.09 -12.46 -8.27
C MET A 20 -26.89 -12.36 -7.31
N THR A 21 -26.98 -12.93 -6.11
CA THR A 21 -25.87 -12.91 -5.15
C THR A 21 -24.71 -13.81 -5.61
N LEU A 22 -25.02 -14.97 -6.19
CA LEU A 22 -24.01 -15.91 -6.71
C LEU A 22 -23.31 -15.39 -7.97
N THR A 23 -24.01 -14.71 -8.87
CA THR A 23 -23.37 -14.09 -10.06
C THR A 23 -22.48 -12.91 -9.68
N SER A 24 -22.86 -12.13 -8.67
CA SER A 24 -22.05 -11.01 -8.16
C SER A 24 -20.78 -11.48 -7.46
N GLY A 25 -20.85 -12.58 -6.69
CA GLY A 25 -19.69 -13.16 -6.01
C GLY A 25 -18.67 -13.81 -6.96
N ALA A 26 -19.14 -14.50 -8.02
CA ALA A 26 -18.26 -15.12 -9.01
C ALA A 26 -17.48 -14.08 -9.84
N ALA A 27 -18.09 -12.93 -10.15
CA ALA A 27 -17.42 -11.86 -10.90
C ALA A 27 -16.24 -11.23 -10.12
N LEU A 28 -16.35 -11.14 -8.78
CA LEU A 28 -15.29 -10.63 -7.93
C LEU A 28 -14.14 -11.65 -7.76
N ALA A 29 -14.44 -12.94 -7.68
CA ALA A 29 -13.43 -13.98 -7.54
C ALA A 29 -12.57 -14.18 -8.81
N ILE A 30 -13.16 -14.00 -10.00
CA ILE A 30 -12.44 -14.14 -11.28
C ILE A 30 -11.45 -12.99 -11.50
N GLY A 31 -11.73 -11.79 -10.99
CA GLY A 31 -10.86 -10.62 -11.15
C GLY A 31 -9.54 -10.69 -10.36
N VAL A 32 -9.47 -11.51 -9.32
CA VAL A 32 -8.29 -11.62 -8.43
C VAL A 32 -7.38 -12.79 -8.82
N GLY A 33 -7.89 -13.83 -9.48
CA GLY A 33 -7.17 -15.09 -9.69
C GLY A 33 -6.67 -15.39 -11.11
N ALA A 34 -7.11 -14.67 -12.14
CA ALA A 34 -6.79 -15.01 -13.53
C ALA A 34 -5.91 -13.94 -14.20
N PRO A 35 -4.70 -14.29 -14.68
CA PRO A 35 -4.02 -13.44 -15.65
C PRO A 35 -4.80 -13.52 -16.97
N ALA A 36 -5.23 -12.35 -17.48
CA ALA A 36 -5.67 -12.12 -18.87
C ALA A 36 -7.18 -12.10 -19.23
N THR A 37 -8.13 -11.87 -18.32
CA THR A 37 -9.46 -11.37 -18.74
C THR A 37 -9.66 -9.89 -18.40
N PRO A 38 -9.64 -8.97 -19.38
CA PRO A 38 -9.95 -7.58 -19.14
C PRO A 38 -11.45 -7.46 -18.88
N LEU A 39 -11.86 -7.44 -17.61
CA LEU A 39 -13.19 -6.97 -17.24
C LEU A 39 -13.19 -5.44 -17.34
N PRO A 40 -13.88 -4.83 -18.33
CA PRO A 40 -13.75 -3.41 -18.64
C PRO A 40 -14.31 -2.50 -17.54
N VAL A 41 -15.10 -3.03 -16.60
CA VAL A 41 -15.81 -2.23 -15.59
C VAL A 41 -14.98 -2.03 -14.31
N LEU A 42 -14.15 -2.99 -13.92
CA LEU A 42 -13.30 -2.87 -12.72
C LEU A 42 -11.91 -2.31 -13.03
N GLY A 43 -11.39 -2.55 -14.25
CA GLY A 43 -10.06 -2.08 -14.65
C GLY A 43 -9.90 -0.56 -14.78
N GLY A 44 -11.02 0.19 -14.81
CA GLY A 44 -11.04 1.66 -14.84
C GLY A 44 -11.21 2.33 -13.46
N LEU A 45 -11.49 1.56 -12.41
CA LEU A 45 -11.56 2.09 -11.05
C LEU A 45 -10.15 2.11 -10.45
N GLY A 46 -9.83 3.15 -9.66
CA GLY A 46 -8.53 3.30 -9.01
C GLY A 46 -8.08 2.02 -8.27
N VAL A 47 -9.02 1.35 -7.58
CA VAL A 47 -8.75 0.09 -6.85
C VAL A 47 -8.28 -1.05 -7.76
N GLY A 48 -8.85 -1.20 -8.96
CA GLY A 48 -8.44 -2.25 -9.91
C GLY A 48 -7.13 -1.95 -10.62
N ALA A 49 -6.76 -0.67 -10.74
CA ALA A 49 -5.45 -0.28 -11.24
C ALA A 49 -4.36 -0.50 -10.18
N GLU A 50 -4.62 -0.13 -8.92
CA GLU A 50 -3.72 -0.37 -7.78
C GLU A 50 -3.42 -1.86 -7.58
N ALA A 51 -4.45 -2.71 -7.51
CA ALA A 51 -4.27 -4.14 -7.31
C ALA A 51 -3.41 -4.81 -8.41
N ARG A 52 -3.56 -4.36 -9.66
CA ARG A 52 -2.71 -4.83 -10.77
C ARG A 52 -1.28 -4.35 -10.66
N ALA A 53 -1.07 -3.09 -10.25
CA ALA A 53 0.25 -2.53 -10.03
C ALA A 53 0.96 -3.25 -8.87
N ASP A 54 0.26 -3.53 -7.76
CA ASP A 54 0.79 -4.33 -6.64
C ASP A 54 1.19 -5.73 -7.08
N LEU A 55 0.32 -6.43 -7.81
CA LEU A 55 0.64 -7.78 -8.30
C LEU A 55 1.84 -7.78 -9.25
N ALA A 56 1.90 -6.80 -10.16
CA ALA A 56 3.02 -6.63 -11.07
C ALA A 56 4.32 -6.31 -10.32
N ALA A 57 4.25 -5.51 -9.25
CA ALA A 57 5.36 -5.16 -8.38
C ALA A 57 5.75 -6.29 -7.41
N ALA A 58 4.88 -7.23 -7.07
CA ALA A 58 5.26 -8.39 -6.25
C ALA A 58 5.83 -9.55 -7.07
N SER A 59 5.45 -9.65 -8.36
CA SER A 59 5.82 -10.77 -9.21
C SER A 59 7.29 -10.70 -9.69
N PRO A 60 8.12 -11.74 -9.44
CA PRO A 60 9.48 -11.82 -9.96
C PRO A 60 9.52 -12.05 -11.48
N GLU A 61 8.46 -12.62 -12.06
CA GLU A 61 8.35 -12.88 -13.50
C GLU A 61 7.99 -11.62 -14.30
N THR A 62 7.49 -10.58 -13.64
CA THR A 62 7.09 -9.34 -14.31
C THR A 62 8.30 -8.43 -14.50
N SER A 63 8.57 -8.10 -15.76
CA SER A 63 9.66 -7.17 -16.10
C SER A 63 9.47 -5.82 -15.40
N ALA A 64 10.57 -5.14 -15.06
CA ALA A 64 10.50 -3.82 -14.44
C ALA A 64 9.74 -2.81 -15.32
N ALA A 65 9.84 -2.93 -16.65
CA ALA A 65 9.12 -2.08 -17.59
C ALA A 65 7.60 -2.28 -17.51
N ASP A 66 7.15 -3.53 -17.45
CA ASP A 66 5.71 -3.86 -17.34
C ASP A 66 5.15 -3.47 -15.98
N ALA A 67 5.92 -3.69 -14.90
CA ALA A 67 5.55 -3.26 -13.56
C ALA A 67 5.40 -1.72 -13.47
N LEU A 68 6.34 -0.96 -14.03
CA LEU A 68 6.25 0.49 -14.11
C LEU A 68 5.08 0.94 -14.99
N ALA A 69 4.77 0.23 -16.08
CA ALA A 69 3.62 0.57 -16.93
C ALA A 69 2.29 0.39 -16.20
N ALA A 70 2.15 -0.70 -15.44
CA ALA A 70 0.98 -0.95 -14.59
C ALA A 70 0.86 0.11 -13.49
N ASP A 71 1.97 0.44 -12.83
CA ASP A 71 2.00 1.44 -11.76
C ASP A 71 1.68 2.86 -12.25
N ARG A 72 2.22 3.27 -13.40
CA ARG A 72 1.83 4.54 -14.04
C ARG A 72 0.35 4.58 -14.40
N ALA A 73 -0.28 3.44 -14.69
CA ALA A 73 -1.73 3.39 -14.88
C ALA A 73 -2.50 3.57 -13.57
N ALA A 74 -2.00 3.01 -12.46
CA ALA A 74 -2.54 3.25 -11.12
C ALA A 74 -2.45 4.73 -10.73
N ILE A 75 -1.28 5.37 -10.91
CA ILE A 75 -1.10 6.81 -10.65
C ILE A 75 -2.06 7.66 -11.49
N ARG A 76 -2.28 7.34 -12.77
CA ARG A 76 -3.26 8.05 -13.59
C ARG A 76 -4.69 7.93 -13.05
N ALA A 77 -5.05 6.77 -12.50
CA ALA A 77 -6.37 6.54 -11.91
C ALA A 77 -6.51 7.17 -10.51
N ALA A 78 -5.43 7.23 -9.74
CA ALA A 78 -5.37 7.78 -8.38
C ALA A 78 -4.07 8.58 -8.15
N PRO A 79 -3.99 9.85 -8.62
CA PRO A 79 -2.75 10.64 -8.52
C PRO A 79 -2.29 10.94 -7.10
N MET A 80 -3.22 10.83 -6.13
CA MET A 80 -3.00 11.02 -4.70
C MET A 80 -2.70 9.70 -3.95
N SER A 81 -2.31 8.65 -4.67
CA SER A 81 -1.87 7.39 -4.07
C SER A 81 -0.39 7.47 -3.68
N SER A 82 -0.11 7.64 -2.38
CA SER A 82 1.27 7.60 -1.89
C SER A 82 1.92 6.23 -2.09
N ALA A 83 1.14 5.15 -2.02
CA ALA A 83 1.63 3.80 -2.25
C ALA A 83 2.11 3.60 -3.68
N ALA A 84 1.38 4.11 -4.68
CA ALA A 84 1.79 4.02 -6.08
C ALA A 84 3.10 4.78 -6.35
N TRP A 85 3.24 6.00 -5.83
CA TRP A 85 4.51 6.73 -5.95
C TRP A 85 5.68 5.97 -5.31
N LEU A 86 5.52 5.42 -4.11
CA LEU A 86 6.56 4.61 -3.47
C LEU A 86 6.90 3.35 -4.27
N ARG A 87 5.90 2.72 -4.90
CA ARG A 87 6.06 1.49 -5.70
C ARG A 87 7.01 1.69 -6.88
N ILE A 88 7.08 2.89 -7.48
CA ILE A 88 8.10 3.22 -8.50
C ILE A 88 9.51 2.98 -7.95
N ALA A 89 9.83 3.54 -6.78
CA ALA A 89 11.15 3.41 -6.18
C ALA A 89 11.48 1.94 -5.87
N TYR A 90 10.51 1.20 -5.36
CA TYR A 90 10.64 -0.24 -5.10
C TYR A 90 10.90 -1.05 -6.39
N ILE A 91 10.14 -0.82 -7.46
CA ILE A 91 10.34 -1.52 -8.74
C ILE A 91 11.73 -1.22 -9.31
N LYS A 92 12.21 0.01 -9.16
CA LYS A 92 13.51 0.44 -9.69
C LYS A 92 14.70 -0.08 -8.86
N SER A 93 14.53 -0.31 -7.56
CA SER A 93 15.58 -0.87 -6.70
C SER A 93 15.68 -2.40 -6.73
N ARG A 94 14.74 -3.08 -7.40
CA ARG A 94 14.78 -4.53 -7.62
C ARG A 94 16.14 -5.00 -8.15
N ASP A 95 16.47 -6.24 -7.82
CA ASP A 95 17.71 -6.91 -8.23
C ASP A 95 18.97 -6.23 -7.65
N GLY A 96 18.82 -5.54 -6.51
CA GLY A 96 19.92 -4.86 -5.82
C GLY A 96 20.39 -3.58 -6.53
N ARG A 97 19.57 -3.03 -7.44
CA ARG A 97 19.90 -1.78 -8.13
C ARG A 97 19.85 -0.61 -7.16
N PRO A 98 20.82 0.31 -7.22
CA PRO A 98 20.78 1.50 -6.40
C PRO A 98 19.60 2.40 -6.80
N LEU A 99 19.12 3.20 -5.84
CA LEU A 99 18.11 4.22 -6.08
C LEU A 99 18.68 5.29 -7.01
N ASP A 100 18.08 5.40 -8.20
CA ASP A 100 18.39 6.47 -9.15
C ASP A 100 17.57 7.74 -8.85
N ALA A 101 17.77 8.79 -9.64
CA ALA A 101 17.08 10.06 -9.46
C ALA A 101 15.56 9.96 -9.58
N GLU A 102 15.03 9.09 -10.45
CA GLU A 102 13.59 8.89 -10.60
C GLU A 102 13.01 8.12 -9.40
N ALA A 103 13.76 7.18 -8.83
CA ALA A 103 13.36 6.50 -7.59
C ALA A 103 13.32 7.49 -6.41
N LEU A 104 14.29 8.38 -6.29
CA LEU A 104 14.32 9.40 -5.23
C LEU A 104 13.17 10.41 -5.38
N ASP A 105 12.93 10.92 -6.58
CA ASP A 105 11.78 11.82 -6.87
C ASP A 105 10.44 11.16 -6.54
N ALA A 106 10.30 9.86 -6.85
CA ALA A 106 9.11 9.11 -6.51
C ALA A 106 8.89 8.96 -4.99
N ILE A 107 9.97 8.80 -4.21
CA ILE A 107 9.89 8.78 -2.74
C ILE A 107 9.44 10.15 -2.21
N GLU A 108 10.04 11.24 -2.68
CA GLU A 108 9.66 12.61 -2.30
C GLU A 108 8.18 12.87 -2.66
N ARG A 109 7.75 12.40 -3.84
CA ARG A 109 6.35 12.53 -4.25
C ARG A 109 5.41 11.76 -3.33
N SER A 110 5.80 10.57 -2.86
CA SER A 110 5.03 9.79 -1.89
C SER A 110 4.80 10.58 -0.59
N TYR A 111 5.83 11.26 -0.07
CA TYR A 111 5.72 12.13 1.10
C TYR A 111 4.85 13.35 0.82
N SER A 112 5.00 13.99 -0.35
CA SER A 112 4.19 15.17 -0.72
C SER A 112 2.69 14.89 -0.77
N VAL A 113 2.30 13.65 -1.07
CA VAL A 113 0.91 13.22 -1.24
C VAL A 113 0.30 12.76 0.09
N ALA A 114 0.99 11.91 0.84
CA ALA A 114 0.54 11.46 2.15
C ALA A 114 1.74 11.27 3.11
N PRO A 115 2.13 12.30 3.87
CA PRO A 115 3.29 12.24 4.76
C PRO A 115 3.16 11.17 5.87
N PHE A 116 1.94 10.86 6.29
CA PHE A 116 1.64 9.91 7.37
C PHE A 116 0.51 8.94 7.00
N GLY A 117 0.49 8.48 5.74
CA GLY A 117 -0.55 7.57 5.22
C GLY A 117 -0.53 6.21 5.92
N ALA A 118 -1.60 5.87 6.65
CA ALA A 118 -1.65 4.65 7.48
C ALA A 118 -1.51 3.35 6.68
N ASP A 119 -1.86 3.37 5.40
CA ASP A 119 -1.76 2.27 4.45
C ASP A 119 -0.33 2.02 3.95
N VAL A 120 0.52 3.06 3.94
CA VAL A 120 1.87 2.99 3.36
C VAL A 120 2.98 3.06 4.40
N THR A 121 2.75 3.68 5.57
CA THR A 121 3.81 4.00 6.55
C THR A 121 4.70 2.82 6.93
N GLY A 122 4.12 1.67 7.29
CA GLY A 122 4.91 0.52 7.75
C GLY A 122 5.87 -0.01 6.67
N TRP A 123 5.37 -0.15 5.44
CA TRP A 123 6.19 -0.58 4.30
C TRP A 123 7.18 0.51 3.89
N ARG A 124 6.75 1.78 3.81
CA ARG A 124 7.63 2.92 3.47
C ARG A 124 8.82 3.01 4.39
N LEU A 125 8.60 3.02 5.70
CA LEU A 125 9.70 3.09 6.66
C LEU A 125 10.64 1.89 6.50
N THR A 126 10.13 0.67 6.39
CA THR A 126 10.96 -0.52 6.16
C THR A 126 11.83 -0.37 4.90
N PHE A 127 11.21 0.04 3.78
CA PHE A 127 11.91 0.24 2.51
C PHE A 127 12.99 1.33 2.60
N LEU A 128 12.67 2.48 3.21
CA LEU A 128 13.60 3.60 3.32
C LEU A 128 14.77 3.29 4.24
N TYR A 129 14.52 2.66 5.39
CA TYR A 129 15.63 2.22 6.24
C TYR A 129 16.45 1.11 5.56
N ASP A 130 15.87 0.22 4.76
CA ASP A 130 16.64 -0.75 3.95
C ASP A 130 17.57 -0.11 2.91
N HIS A 131 17.32 1.15 2.55
CA HIS A 131 18.11 1.89 1.57
C HIS A 131 18.76 3.14 2.18
N TRP A 132 18.93 3.18 3.51
CA TRP A 132 19.25 4.40 4.25
C TRP A 132 20.48 5.15 3.69
N GLY A 133 21.54 4.40 3.36
CA GLY A 133 22.78 4.94 2.80
C GLY A 133 22.61 5.67 1.45
N GLN A 134 21.54 5.38 0.71
CA GLN A 134 21.27 5.90 -0.63
C GLN A 134 20.31 7.10 -0.63
N LEU A 135 19.67 7.38 0.51
CA LEU A 135 18.69 8.47 0.63
C LEU A 135 19.37 9.84 0.76
N THR A 136 18.69 10.87 0.25
CA THR A 136 19.05 12.27 0.48
C THR A 136 18.85 12.65 1.95
N PRO A 137 19.55 13.68 2.46
CA PRO A 137 19.33 14.19 3.81
C PRO A 137 17.86 14.56 4.09
N GLU A 138 17.15 15.07 3.07
CA GLU A 138 15.76 15.49 3.15
C GLU A 138 14.82 14.29 3.36
N ILE A 139 14.95 13.25 2.53
CA ILE A 139 14.14 12.02 2.68
C ILE A 139 14.42 11.33 4.02
N ARG A 140 15.68 11.35 4.49
CA ARG A 140 16.01 10.83 5.83
C ARG A 140 15.29 11.58 6.94
N ALA A 141 15.20 12.90 6.84
CA ALA A 141 14.47 13.73 7.81
C ALA A 141 12.97 13.41 7.81
N GLU A 142 12.36 13.25 6.62
CA GLU A 142 10.95 12.87 6.48
C GLU A 142 10.67 11.48 7.08
N ALA A 143 11.52 10.48 6.81
CA ALA A 143 11.40 9.14 7.38
C ALA A 143 11.54 9.14 8.91
N THR A 144 12.47 9.91 9.46
CA THR A 144 12.63 10.07 10.91
C THR A 144 11.40 10.76 11.53
N GLN A 145 10.83 11.77 10.86
CA GLN A 145 9.64 12.48 11.33
C GLN A 145 8.39 11.58 11.30
N GLU A 146 8.20 10.82 10.22
CA GLU A 146 7.13 9.84 10.09
C GLU A 146 7.24 8.76 11.16
N HIS A 147 8.42 8.15 11.34
CA HIS A 147 8.64 7.16 12.38
C HIS A 147 8.37 7.74 13.79
N THR A 148 8.84 8.95 14.07
CA THR A 148 8.59 9.59 15.38
C THR A 148 7.10 9.81 15.61
N THR A 149 6.39 10.29 14.60
CA THR A 149 4.93 10.51 14.64
C THR A 149 4.20 9.19 14.84
N LEU A 150 4.60 8.15 14.11
CA LEU A 150 4.05 6.81 14.20
C LEU A 150 4.08 6.32 15.64
N ILE A 151 5.24 6.30 16.30
CA ILE A 151 5.38 5.79 17.67
C ILE A 151 4.70 6.69 18.70
N THR A 152 4.74 8.01 18.50
CA THR A 152 4.20 8.97 19.47
C THR A 152 2.67 8.89 19.54
N PHE A 153 2.00 8.79 18.38
CA PHE A 153 0.56 8.94 18.26
C PHE A 153 -0.18 7.66 17.86
N GLN A 154 0.51 6.73 17.21
CA GLN A 154 -0.05 5.45 16.79
C GLN A 154 0.70 4.33 17.56
N GLN A 155 0.04 3.20 17.80
CA GLN A 155 0.67 2.06 18.47
C GLN A 155 0.75 0.84 17.53
N PRO A 156 1.25 0.96 16.28
CA PRO A 156 1.42 -0.21 15.44
C PRO A 156 2.66 -1.00 15.89
N VAL A 157 2.54 -2.33 15.76
CA VAL A 157 3.68 -3.24 15.86
C VAL A 157 4.47 -3.10 14.55
N TRP A 158 5.55 -2.31 14.58
CA TRP A 158 6.53 -2.27 13.48
C TRP A 158 7.80 -2.99 13.91
N ASN A 159 8.26 -3.93 13.08
CA ASN A 159 9.42 -4.77 13.38
C ASN A 159 10.71 -4.14 12.82
N ILE A 160 11.46 -3.44 13.67
CA ILE A 160 12.77 -2.85 13.29
C ILE A 160 13.76 -3.95 12.88
N ASP A 161 13.63 -5.16 13.40
CA ASP A 161 14.55 -6.25 13.10
C ASP A 161 14.46 -6.78 11.66
N SER A 162 13.40 -6.43 10.93
CA SER A 162 13.27 -6.76 9.50
C SER A 162 14.10 -5.87 8.58
N ILE A 163 14.73 -4.80 9.09
CA ILE A 163 15.55 -3.88 8.29
C ILE A 163 16.92 -4.51 7.99
N ASN A 164 17.19 -4.81 6.74
CA ASN A 164 18.39 -5.49 6.26
C ASN A 164 19.64 -4.61 6.28
N ASP A 165 19.53 -3.31 6.00
CA ASP A 165 20.67 -2.38 6.07
C ASP A 165 21.08 -2.10 7.53
N PRO A 166 22.31 -2.43 7.96
CA PRO A 166 22.77 -2.15 9.31
C PRO A 166 22.71 -0.66 9.68
N ALA A 167 23.02 0.23 8.73
CA ALA A 167 22.98 1.68 8.97
C ALA A 167 21.54 2.16 9.17
N GLY A 168 20.63 1.70 8.31
CA GLY A 168 19.21 1.95 8.44
C GLY A 168 18.60 1.38 9.71
N ARG A 169 18.94 0.15 10.10
CA ARG A 169 18.47 -0.48 11.34
C ARG A 169 18.88 0.35 12.54
N MET A 170 20.14 0.78 12.59
CA MET A 170 20.64 1.65 13.66
C MET A 170 19.90 3.01 13.70
N ALA A 171 19.67 3.63 12.55
CA ALA A 171 18.91 4.88 12.45
C ALA A 171 17.45 4.71 12.93
N ALA A 172 16.81 3.60 12.58
CA ALA A 172 15.48 3.24 13.05
C ALA A 172 15.47 3.04 14.57
N THR A 173 16.39 2.26 15.13
CA THR A 173 16.50 2.04 16.59
C THR A 173 16.63 3.35 17.36
N PHE A 174 17.51 4.26 16.92
CA PHE A 174 17.67 5.56 17.59
C PHE A 174 16.42 6.43 17.50
N THR A 175 15.79 6.48 16.32
CA THR A 175 14.55 7.22 16.12
C THR A 175 13.43 6.67 17.00
N HIS A 176 13.32 5.35 17.11
CA HIS A 176 12.34 4.68 17.95
C HIS A 176 12.50 5.03 19.44
N ALA A 177 13.73 4.90 19.96
CA ALA A 177 14.04 5.23 21.35
C ALA A 177 13.77 6.72 21.66
N HIS A 178 14.07 7.61 20.72
CA HIS A 178 13.74 9.03 20.83
C HIS A 178 12.22 9.24 20.92
N ALA A 179 11.45 8.61 20.04
CA ALA A 179 10.00 8.74 20.00
C ALA A 179 9.31 8.21 21.27
N LEU A 180 9.76 7.07 21.82
CA LEU A 180 9.27 6.56 23.11
C LEU A 180 9.50 7.56 24.26
N THR A 181 10.64 8.24 24.24
CA THR A 181 10.94 9.29 25.24
C THR A 181 9.97 10.48 25.12
N LEU A 182 9.63 10.88 23.89
CA LEU A 182 8.64 11.94 23.66
C LEU A 182 7.23 11.52 24.08
N GLN A 183 6.83 10.29 23.77
CA GLN A 183 5.56 9.73 24.18
C GLN A 183 5.40 9.72 25.71
N ALA A 184 6.42 9.25 26.44
CA ALA A 184 6.42 9.26 27.90
C ALA A 184 6.26 10.68 28.49
N LYS A 185 6.97 11.67 27.92
CA LYS A 185 6.82 13.08 28.33
C LYS A 185 5.41 13.62 28.07
N ASN A 186 4.79 13.24 26.95
CA ASN A 186 3.43 13.66 26.61
C ASN A 186 2.38 13.04 27.54
N LEU A 187 2.60 11.81 28.01
CA LEU A 187 1.74 11.15 29.00
C LEU A 187 1.87 11.79 30.39
N ALA A 188 3.09 12.11 30.82
CA ALA A 188 3.34 12.77 32.11
C ALA A 188 2.70 14.16 32.20
N LYS A 189 2.61 14.91 31.09
CA LYS A 189 1.97 16.23 31.05
C LYS A 189 0.44 16.20 31.13
N LYS A 190 -0.19 15.04 30.92
CA LYS A 190 -1.66 14.88 30.95
C LYS A 190 -2.20 14.49 32.33
N GLN A 191 -1.32 14.20 33.29
CA GLN A 191 -1.63 13.89 34.68
C GLN A 191 -1.58 15.16 35.52
#